data_AF-A0A2D9P2N5-F1
#
_entry.id   AF-A0A2D9P2N5-F1
#
_cell.length_a   1.000
_cell.length_b   1.000
_cell.length_c   1.000
_cell.angle_alpha   90.00
_cell.angle_beta   90.00
_cell.angle_gamma   90.00
#
_symmetry.space_group_name_H-M   'P 1'
#
loop_
_entity.id
_entity.type
_entity.pdbx_description
1 polymer ?
#
loop_
_entity_poly.entity_id
_entity_poly.type
_entity_poly.pdbx_seq_one_letter_code
_entity_poly.pdbx_strand_id
1 'polypeptide(L)'
;MVSFSDLGIGPAIVRELNKQGISEPFEVQKESIPDSLLGRDVCCRAPTGSGKTLAFGLPLIARTRRANSKRPTGLILTPTRELAEQINSVLRPIAQAVDRDMVSIYGGVSYKKQYNALNKGVDILVACPGRLIDLLDRRALKLDDVETVVLDEADRMADMGFMEPVCEILDLCAENRQTILFSATLDEDVSELVKNYQNNPVTIEVGPKEVSIENMQHLFWTMKPHQKLRVTSEILTKCGKTMIFCKTRRGVDRLGDEMYDAEINVATLHGGLNQRQRDRALRRFTKGGAAALVATDVAARGIDIQGVNCVIHYDPPENGKAYKHRSGRTARAGADGVVISYVQRSQQRTYNKIQNEVGIKRRFQPPNVENLTEYPMDYVEEVFEEELKPPPTKNRRRRIRRQRGPPQKSRSSSERQRKKSHRSKFSKKNNTDSGKKFNPKNKSKRNRNKSKKSKRND
;
A
#
# COMPACT_ATOMS: atom_id res chain seq x y z
N MET A 1 -0.05 24.52 28.69
CA MET A 1 -0.46 23.51 27.70
C MET A 1 -0.30 24.15 26.33
N VAL A 2 0.38 23.50 25.39
CA VAL A 2 0.69 24.08 24.07
C VAL A 2 -0.43 23.71 23.11
N SER A 3 -0.92 24.66 22.33
CA SER A 3 -1.95 24.50 21.29
C SER A 3 -1.35 24.57 19.88
N PHE A 4 -2.11 24.17 18.85
CA PHE A 4 -1.68 24.34 17.45
C PHE A 4 -1.48 25.82 17.06
N SER A 5 -2.23 26.75 17.65
CA SER A 5 -2.04 28.20 17.45
C SER A 5 -0.66 28.67 17.93
N ASP A 6 -0.14 28.11 19.02
CA ASP A 6 1.19 28.47 19.55
C ASP A 6 2.33 27.94 18.67
N LEU A 7 2.05 26.93 17.83
CA LEU A 7 2.95 26.44 16.78
C LEU A 7 2.85 27.25 15.46
N GLY A 8 2.12 28.38 15.47
CA GLY A 8 1.95 29.24 14.29
C GLY A 8 0.90 28.78 13.27
N ILE A 9 0.07 27.78 13.60
CA ILE A 9 -0.97 27.29 12.68
C ILE A 9 -2.13 28.29 12.59
N GLY A 10 -2.50 28.65 11.35
CA GLY A 10 -3.54 29.64 11.07
C GLY A 10 -4.95 29.26 11.58
N PRO A 11 -5.77 30.24 12.00
CA PRO A 11 -6.99 29.99 12.77
C PRO A 11 -8.08 29.21 12.02
N ALA A 12 -8.06 29.17 10.69
CA ALA A 12 -8.96 28.34 9.90
C ALA A 12 -8.67 26.84 10.10
N ILE A 13 -7.39 26.46 10.14
CA ILE A 13 -6.93 25.10 10.40
C ILE A 13 -7.18 24.72 11.86
N VAL A 14 -6.84 25.59 12.82
CA VAL A 14 -7.07 25.32 14.27
C VAL A 14 -8.56 25.07 14.56
N ARG A 15 -9.48 25.83 13.94
CA ARG A 15 -10.93 25.59 14.06
C ARG A 15 -11.35 24.23 13.50
N GLU A 16 -10.74 23.75 12.43
CA GLU A 16 -11.07 22.45 11.84
C GLU A 16 -10.52 21.28 12.68
N LEU A 17 -9.30 21.41 13.20
CA LEU A 17 -8.72 20.46 14.16
C LEU A 17 -9.57 20.35 15.44
N ASN A 18 -10.02 21.47 15.99
CA ASN A 18 -10.90 21.48 17.16
C ASN A 18 -12.26 20.79 16.93
N LYS A 19 -12.87 20.91 15.74
CA LYS A 19 -14.10 20.14 15.40
C LYS A 19 -13.86 18.63 15.40
N GLN A 20 -12.64 18.21 15.08
CA GLN A 20 -12.24 16.80 15.04
C GLN A 20 -11.75 16.29 16.41
N GLY A 21 -11.84 17.13 17.47
CA GLY A 21 -11.39 16.80 18.82
C GLY A 21 -9.88 16.92 19.04
N ILE A 22 -9.15 17.54 18.10
CA ILE A 22 -7.68 17.60 18.09
C ILE A 22 -7.23 19.00 18.56
N SER A 23 -7.20 19.19 19.88
CA SER A 23 -6.81 20.47 20.51
C SER A 23 -5.31 20.57 20.82
N GLU A 24 -4.67 19.46 21.20
CA GLU A 24 -3.27 19.42 21.63
C GLU A 24 -2.36 18.73 20.60
N PRO A 25 -1.20 19.31 20.27
CA PRO A 25 -0.23 18.70 19.38
C PRO A 25 0.62 17.65 20.12
N PHE A 26 0.85 16.51 19.48
CA PHE A 26 1.82 15.50 19.93
C PHE A 26 3.26 16.01 19.82
N GLU A 27 4.20 15.35 20.50
CA GLU A 27 5.63 15.70 20.53
C GLU A 27 6.20 15.97 19.12
N VAL A 28 6.04 15.03 18.18
CA VAL A 28 6.52 15.19 16.80
C VAL A 28 5.90 16.39 16.06
N GLN A 29 4.71 16.82 16.44
CA GLN A 29 4.05 17.98 15.85
C GLN A 29 4.61 19.28 16.45
N LYS A 30 4.89 19.30 17.76
CA LYS A 30 5.56 20.42 18.44
C LYS A 30 6.94 20.69 17.86
N GLU A 31 7.75 19.65 17.69
CA GLU A 31 9.14 19.78 17.20
C GLU A 31 9.22 20.14 15.70
N SER A 32 8.36 19.56 14.85
CA SER A 32 8.54 19.69 13.38
C SER A 32 7.71 20.77 12.69
N ILE A 33 6.58 21.20 13.25
CA ILE A 33 5.71 22.19 12.60
C ILE A 33 6.39 23.57 12.43
N PRO A 34 7.09 24.15 13.44
CA PRO A 34 7.63 25.50 13.33
C PRO A 34 8.65 25.66 12.18
N ASP A 35 9.68 24.82 12.11
CA ASP A 35 10.66 24.86 11.03
C ASP A 35 10.05 24.51 9.66
N SER A 36 9.07 23.60 9.63
CA SER A 36 8.33 23.26 8.40
C SER A 36 7.51 24.45 7.88
N LEU A 37 6.89 25.26 8.75
CA LEU A 37 6.17 26.48 8.37
C LEU A 37 7.11 27.55 7.81
N LEU A 38 8.29 27.73 8.45
CA LEU A 38 9.34 28.63 7.97
C LEU A 38 9.90 28.22 6.60
N GLY A 39 9.66 26.98 6.16
CA GLY A 39 10.06 26.49 4.84
C GLY A 39 11.41 25.79 4.82
N ARG A 40 11.93 25.42 5.98
CA ARG A 40 13.15 24.61 6.08
C ARG A 40 12.84 23.16 5.78
N ASP A 41 13.83 22.45 5.24
CA ASP A 41 13.75 21.01 5.11
C ASP A 41 13.78 20.36 6.49
N VAL A 42 13.09 19.23 6.62
CA VAL A 42 12.97 18.49 7.89
C VAL A 42 13.20 17.02 7.60
N CYS A 43 14.06 16.37 8.40
CA CYS A 43 14.25 14.93 8.40
C CYS A 43 13.80 14.40 9.77
N CYS A 44 12.63 13.76 9.83
CA CYS A 44 12.04 13.29 11.07
C CYS A 44 11.99 11.77 11.17
N ARG A 45 12.70 11.22 12.16
CA ARG A 45 12.58 9.83 12.60
C ARG A 45 11.51 9.76 13.69
N ALA A 46 10.37 9.13 13.40
CA ALA A 46 9.30 8.92 14.38
C ALA A 46 8.49 7.63 14.11
N PRO A 47 8.02 6.92 15.16
CA PRO A 47 7.31 5.65 15.03
C PRO A 47 5.94 5.77 14.32
N THR A 48 5.27 4.64 14.09
CA THR A 48 3.88 4.65 13.61
C THR A 48 2.95 5.05 14.76
N GLY A 49 1.90 5.84 14.49
CA GLY A 49 0.95 6.30 15.50
C GLY A 49 1.34 7.60 16.24
N SER A 50 2.54 8.15 16.04
CA SER A 50 2.98 9.41 16.68
C SER A 50 2.31 10.69 16.14
N GLY A 51 1.32 10.58 15.25
CA GLY A 51 0.63 11.75 14.66
C GLY A 51 1.36 12.43 13.49
N LYS A 52 2.34 11.74 12.86
CA LYS A 52 3.12 12.23 11.70
C LYS A 52 2.29 12.95 10.62
N THR A 53 1.12 12.41 10.28
CA THR A 53 0.28 12.93 9.19
C THR A 53 -0.09 14.40 9.35
N LEU A 54 -0.32 14.88 10.58
CA LEU A 54 -0.54 16.31 10.84
C LEU A 54 0.79 17.08 10.92
N ALA A 55 1.86 16.44 11.43
CA ALA A 55 3.18 17.05 11.57
C ALA A 55 3.74 17.55 10.22
N PHE A 56 3.63 16.75 9.15
CA PHE A 56 3.92 17.23 7.78
C PHE A 56 2.73 17.90 7.09
N GLY A 57 1.51 17.45 7.36
CA GLY A 57 0.33 17.84 6.58
C GLY A 57 -0.11 19.28 6.84
N LEU A 58 -0.03 19.75 8.09
CA LEU A 58 -0.41 21.11 8.47
C LEU A 58 0.51 22.18 7.84
N PRO A 59 1.85 22.10 7.94
CA PRO A 59 2.73 23.07 7.27
C PRO A 59 2.67 23.00 5.75
N LEU A 60 2.53 21.80 5.15
CA LEU A 60 2.30 21.65 3.72
C LEU A 60 1.03 22.41 3.28
N ILE A 61 -0.11 22.16 3.95
CA ILE A 61 -1.39 22.82 3.63
C ILE A 61 -1.28 24.34 3.78
N ALA A 62 -0.61 24.82 4.83
CA ALA A 62 -0.45 26.25 5.09
C ALA A 62 0.43 26.97 4.05
N ARG A 63 1.41 26.28 3.46
CA ARG A 63 2.35 26.83 2.47
C ARG A 63 1.90 26.63 1.02
N THR A 64 1.05 25.65 0.75
CA THR A 64 0.57 25.33 -0.61
C THR A 64 -0.27 26.47 -1.19
N ARG A 65 0.03 26.88 -2.43
CA ARG A 65 -0.76 27.87 -3.20
C ARG A 65 -1.83 27.20 -4.07
N ARG A 66 -2.83 27.95 -4.55
CA ARG A 66 -3.75 27.48 -5.61
C ARG A 66 -2.95 27.01 -6.84
N ALA A 67 -3.24 25.82 -7.32
CA ALA A 67 -2.62 25.19 -8.48
C ALA A 67 -3.33 25.56 -9.80
N ASN A 68 -2.59 25.43 -10.90
CA ASN A 68 -3.17 25.46 -12.23
C ASN A 68 -3.67 24.06 -12.63
N SER A 69 -4.54 24.00 -13.64
CA SER A 69 -4.95 22.72 -14.23
C SER A 69 -3.72 21.88 -14.61
N LYS A 70 -3.64 20.65 -14.09
CA LYS A 70 -2.53 19.69 -14.26
C LYS A 70 -1.15 20.14 -13.72
N ARG A 71 -1.08 21.15 -12.86
CA ARG A 71 0.17 21.65 -12.25
C ARG A 71 -0.02 21.85 -10.74
N PRO A 72 0.02 20.75 -9.95
CA PRO A 72 -0.03 20.83 -8.49
C PRO A 72 1.13 21.62 -7.92
N THR A 73 0.96 22.12 -6.69
CA THR A 73 1.91 22.97 -5.97
C THR A 73 2.45 22.30 -4.70
N GLY A 74 1.71 21.33 -4.15
CA GLY A 74 2.14 20.47 -3.06
C GLY A 74 2.09 18.98 -3.44
N LEU A 75 3.02 18.18 -2.90
CA LEU A 75 3.10 16.74 -3.14
C LEU A 75 3.38 15.97 -1.84
N ILE A 76 2.74 14.82 -1.68
CA ILE A 76 3.05 13.82 -0.66
C ILE A 76 3.30 12.48 -1.37
N LEU A 77 4.51 11.94 -1.28
CA LEU A 77 4.83 10.58 -1.70
C LEU A 77 4.70 9.61 -0.54
N THR A 78 4.14 8.43 -0.83
CA THR A 78 3.85 7.39 0.16
C THR A 78 3.88 5.99 -0.48
N PRO A 79 4.42 4.97 0.19
CA PRO A 79 4.66 3.64 -0.39
C PRO A 79 3.39 2.87 -0.78
N THR A 80 2.24 3.17 -0.17
CA THR A 80 1.03 2.33 -0.31
C THR A 80 -0.24 3.14 -0.55
N ARG A 81 -1.21 2.48 -1.20
CA ARG A 81 -2.49 3.08 -1.57
C ARG A 81 -3.34 3.36 -0.34
N GLU A 82 -3.29 2.45 0.62
CA GLU A 82 -4.03 2.53 1.87
C GLU A 82 -3.53 3.69 2.72
N LEU A 83 -2.21 3.92 2.78
CA LEU A 83 -1.66 5.10 3.43
C LEU A 83 -1.95 6.39 2.63
N ALA A 84 -1.94 6.36 1.29
CA ALA A 84 -2.37 7.49 0.47
C ALA A 84 -3.84 7.87 0.69
N GLU A 85 -4.73 6.89 0.90
CA GLU A 85 -6.12 7.15 1.28
C GLU A 85 -6.26 7.63 2.72
N GLN A 86 -5.49 7.08 3.68
CA GLN A 86 -5.46 7.53 5.07
C GLN A 86 -5.02 9.00 5.16
N ILE A 87 -3.87 9.36 4.60
CA ILE A 87 -3.35 10.73 4.56
C ILE A 87 -4.38 11.67 3.92
N ASN A 88 -4.92 11.32 2.75
CA ASN A 88 -5.94 12.12 2.08
C ASN A 88 -7.24 12.22 2.92
N SER A 89 -7.64 11.20 3.68
CA SER A 89 -8.84 11.27 4.53
C SER A 89 -8.68 12.21 5.73
N VAL A 90 -7.49 12.25 6.35
CA VAL A 90 -7.16 13.13 7.48
C VAL A 90 -6.95 14.57 7.01
N LEU A 91 -6.21 14.76 5.92
CA LEU A 91 -5.78 16.10 5.49
C LEU A 91 -6.79 16.84 4.62
N ARG A 92 -7.68 16.15 3.90
CA ARG A 92 -8.60 16.81 2.96
C ARG A 92 -9.61 17.76 3.63
N PRO A 93 -10.23 17.46 4.79
CA PRO A 93 -11.09 18.44 5.48
C PRO A 93 -10.32 19.70 5.88
N ILE A 94 -9.07 19.53 6.32
CA ILE A 94 -8.18 20.62 6.76
C ILE A 94 -7.75 21.49 5.56
N ALA A 95 -7.42 20.86 4.43
CA ALA A 95 -7.14 21.55 3.18
C ALA A 95 -8.37 22.36 2.70
N GLN A 96 -9.56 21.77 2.76
CA GLN A 96 -10.81 22.45 2.40
C GLN A 96 -11.12 23.65 3.33
N ALA A 97 -10.71 23.61 4.60
CA ALA A 97 -10.85 24.74 5.53
C ALA A 97 -9.99 25.97 5.17
N VAL A 98 -8.98 25.81 4.30
CA VAL A 98 -8.18 26.90 3.70
C VAL A 98 -8.29 26.96 2.17
N ASP A 99 -9.41 26.48 1.62
CA ASP A 99 -9.74 26.59 0.19
C ASP A 99 -8.67 25.92 -0.74
N ARG A 100 -8.09 24.81 -0.25
CA ARG A 100 -7.15 23.93 -0.98
C ARG A 100 -7.81 22.64 -1.44
N ASP A 101 -7.58 22.26 -2.70
CA ASP A 101 -8.04 20.97 -3.26
C ASP A 101 -6.97 19.88 -3.16
N MET A 102 -7.37 18.66 -2.78
CA MET A 102 -6.48 17.51 -2.61
C MET A 102 -7.06 16.24 -3.24
N VAL A 103 -6.20 15.41 -3.87
CA VAL A 103 -6.58 14.09 -4.39
C VAL A 103 -5.47 13.05 -4.24
N SER A 104 -5.84 11.78 -4.04
CA SER A 104 -4.93 10.65 -4.01
C SER A 104 -4.71 10.00 -5.39
N ILE A 105 -3.45 9.68 -5.71
CA ILE A 105 -2.99 9.16 -7.01
C ILE A 105 -2.18 7.88 -6.83
N TYR A 106 -2.83 6.74 -7.05
CA TYR A 106 -2.23 5.42 -6.86
C TYR A 106 -2.76 4.40 -7.89
N GLY A 107 -2.08 3.25 -8.00
CA GLY A 107 -2.35 2.22 -9.01
C GLY A 107 -3.64 1.40 -8.78
N GLY A 108 -4.06 0.60 -9.77
CA GLY A 108 -5.22 -0.31 -9.63
C GLY A 108 -6.60 0.35 -9.66
N VAL A 109 -6.67 1.69 -9.72
CA VAL A 109 -7.90 2.46 -9.99
C VAL A 109 -7.87 3.13 -11.37
N SER A 110 -9.07 3.43 -11.88
CA SER A 110 -9.31 3.90 -13.25
C SER A 110 -8.70 5.29 -13.51
N TYR A 111 -7.76 5.34 -14.47
CA TYR A 111 -7.15 6.56 -15.02
C TYR A 111 -8.13 7.70 -15.27
N LYS A 112 -9.32 7.42 -15.84
CA LYS A 112 -10.33 8.45 -16.12
C LYS A 112 -10.74 9.26 -14.88
N LYS A 113 -10.68 8.70 -13.66
CA LYS A 113 -10.92 9.47 -12.43
C LYS A 113 -9.77 10.43 -12.12
N GLN A 114 -8.53 9.95 -12.21
CA GLN A 114 -7.33 10.75 -11.93
C GLN A 114 -7.12 11.85 -12.98
N TYR A 115 -7.31 11.56 -14.28
CA TYR A 115 -7.36 12.57 -15.34
C TYR A 115 -8.44 13.63 -15.08
N ASN A 116 -9.66 13.23 -14.71
CA ASN A 116 -10.75 14.16 -14.44
C ASN A 116 -10.53 15.02 -13.18
N ALA A 117 -9.69 14.59 -12.24
CA ALA A 117 -9.23 15.42 -11.12
C ALA A 117 -8.15 16.40 -11.59
N LEU A 118 -7.05 15.90 -12.17
CA LEU A 118 -5.94 16.73 -12.65
C LEU A 118 -6.39 17.83 -13.64
N ASN A 119 -7.34 17.53 -14.54
CA ASN A 119 -7.91 18.49 -15.49
C ASN A 119 -8.69 19.65 -14.84
N LYS A 120 -9.11 19.55 -13.57
CA LYS A 120 -9.78 20.64 -12.85
C LYS A 120 -8.81 21.61 -12.18
N GLY A 121 -7.54 21.21 -12.03
CA GLY A 121 -6.67 21.73 -10.97
C GLY A 121 -6.84 20.91 -9.69
N VAL A 122 -5.73 20.65 -9.01
CA VAL A 122 -5.65 20.07 -7.66
C VAL A 122 -4.38 20.65 -7.05
N ASP A 123 -4.48 21.21 -5.85
CA ASP A 123 -3.35 21.89 -5.19
C ASP A 123 -2.34 20.88 -4.62
N ILE A 124 -2.85 19.86 -3.92
CA ILE A 124 -2.01 18.83 -3.27
C ILE A 124 -2.30 17.44 -3.83
N LEU A 125 -1.25 16.73 -4.25
CA LEU A 125 -1.32 15.30 -4.59
C LEU A 125 -0.83 14.42 -3.44
N VAL A 126 -1.54 13.32 -3.19
CA VAL A 126 -1.06 12.23 -2.30
C VAL A 126 -0.83 10.97 -3.14
N ALA A 127 0.42 10.66 -3.48
CA ALA A 127 0.74 9.76 -4.56
C ALA A 127 1.63 8.56 -4.18
N CYS A 128 1.38 7.42 -4.83
CA CYS A 128 2.34 6.30 -4.85
C CYS A 128 3.26 6.44 -6.08
N PRO A 129 4.60 6.39 -5.93
CA PRO A 129 5.56 6.74 -6.99
C PRO A 129 5.25 6.15 -8.38
N GLY A 130 5.10 4.83 -8.48
CA GLY A 130 4.87 4.14 -9.76
C GLY A 130 3.53 4.42 -10.48
N ARG A 131 2.59 5.17 -9.89
CA ARG A 131 1.44 5.74 -10.64
C ARG A 131 1.64 7.23 -10.95
N LEU A 132 2.49 7.94 -10.20
CA LEU A 132 2.82 9.31 -10.54
C LEU A 132 3.64 9.35 -11.84
N ILE A 133 4.69 8.53 -11.95
CA ILE A 133 5.51 8.38 -13.17
C ILE A 133 4.66 7.97 -14.37
N ASP A 134 3.86 6.90 -14.26
CA ASP A 134 2.93 6.45 -15.31
C ASP A 134 1.85 7.50 -15.70
N LEU A 135 1.69 8.59 -14.95
CA LEU A 135 0.89 9.76 -15.35
C LEU A 135 1.75 10.89 -15.94
N LEU A 136 2.99 11.07 -15.48
CA LEU A 136 3.99 12.00 -16.05
C LEU A 136 4.40 11.58 -17.47
N ASP A 137 4.70 10.30 -17.69
CA ASP A 137 4.93 9.66 -19.00
C ASP A 137 3.82 9.99 -20.00
N ARG A 138 2.57 9.89 -19.52
CA ARG A 138 1.35 10.14 -20.29
C ARG A 138 1.05 11.63 -20.45
N ARG A 139 1.92 12.52 -19.95
CA ARG A 139 1.77 13.98 -19.93
C ARG A 139 0.43 14.42 -19.32
N ALA A 140 -0.03 13.68 -18.30
CA ALA A 140 -1.26 13.94 -17.57
C ALA A 140 -1.14 15.19 -16.69
N LEU A 141 0.06 15.44 -16.19
CA LEU A 141 0.48 16.54 -15.33
C LEU A 141 1.97 16.84 -15.53
N LYS A 142 2.44 17.87 -14.84
CA LYS A 142 3.86 18.16 -14.58
C LYS A 142 4.03 18.52 -13.10
N LEU A 143 5.25 18.50 -12.57
CA LEU A 143 5.56 18.85 -11.17
C LEU A 143 6.46 20.09 -11.04
N ASP A 144 6.72 20.80 -12.13
CA ASP A 144 7.55 22.01 -12.19
C ASP A 144 7.01 23.21 -11.37
N ASP A 145 5.74 23.15 -10.92
CA ASP A 145 5.14 24.10 -9.96
C ASP A 145 5.17 23.58 -8.49
N VAL A 146 5.70 22.38 -8.21
CA VAL A 146 5.69 21.76 -6.87
C VAL A 146 6.85 22.28 -6.02
N GLU A 147 6.51 23.20 -5.10
CA GLU A 147 7.45 23.89 -4.20
C GLU A 147 7.56 23.24 -2.82
N THR A 148 6.74 22.25 -2.50
CA THR A 148 6.84 21.50 -1.23
C THR A 148 6.49 20.03 -1.44
N VAL A 149 7.46 19.17 -1.13
CA VAL A 149 7.33 17.71 -1.24
C VAL A 149 7.47 17.07 0.15
N VAL A 150 6.53 16.20 0.49
CA VAL A 150 6.60 15.32 1.67
C VAL A 150 6.91 13.90 1.23
N LEU A 151 7.77 13.21 1.96
CA LEU A 151 8.10 11.80 1.79
C LEU A 151 7.72 11.04 3.09
N ASP A 152 6.60 10.33 3.11
CA ASP A 152 6.14 9.58 4.30
C ASP A 152 6.39 8.07 4.16
N GLU A 153 6.90 7.46 5.23
CA GLU A 153 7.43 6.09 5.27
C GLU A 153 8.50 5.83 4.19
N ALA A 154 9.50 6.72 4.14
CA ALA A 154 10.64 6.63 3.20
C ALA A 154 11.38 5.28 3.30
N ASP A 155 11.63 4.79 4.52
CA ASP A 155 12.14 3.43 4.81
C ASP A 155 11.34 2.30 4.17
N ARG A 156 10.02 2.47 3.99
CA ARG A 156 9.14 1.50 3.33
C ARG A 156 9.06 1.71 1.82
N MET A 157 9.35 2.92 1.32
CA MET A 157 9.63 3.12 -0.11
C MET A 157 10.95 2.43 -0.50
N ALA A 158 11.97 2.47 0.36
CA ALA A 158 13.20 1.69 0.21
C ALA A 158 12.95 0.17 0.25
N ASP A 159 12.27 -0.36 1.28
CA ASP A 159 11.86 -1.77 1.39
C ASP A 159 11.10 -2.30 0.14
N MET A 160 10.47 -1.42 -0.64
CA MET A 160 9.64 -1.73 -1.80
C MET A 160 10.32 -1.45 -3.15
N GLY A 161 11.59 -1.02 -3.15
CA GLY A 161 12.35 -0.73 -4.37
C GLY A 161 11.88 0.53 -5.10
N PHE A 162 11.40 1.54 -4.38
CA PHE A 162 10.89 2.80 -4.96
C PHE A 162 11.87 3.98 -4.87
N MET A 163 13.14 3.79 -4.48
CA MET A 163 14.10 4.91 -4.39
C MET A 163 14.35 5.58 -5.74
N GLU A 164 14.72 4.83 -6.79
CA GLU A 164 14.85 5.34 -8.17
C GLU A 164 13.59 6.09 -8.64
N PRO A 165 12.37 5.52 -8.53
CA PRO A 165 11.12 6.25 -8.73
C PRO A 165 10.90 7.52 -7.89
N VAL A 166 11.36 7.56 -6.64
CA VAL A 166 11.22 8.75 -5.77
C VAL A 166 12.20 9.85 -6.20
N CYS A 167 13.43 9.49 -6.53
CA CYS A 167 14.44 10.40 -7.08
C CYS A 167 13.96 11.04 -8.40
N GLU A 168 13.48 10.24 -9.36
CA GLU A 168 12.93 10.73 -10.64
C GLU A 168 11.79 11.76 -10.42
N ILE A 169 10.90 11.49 -9.47
CA ILE A 169 9.80 12.41 -9.15
C ILE A 169 10.33 13.72 -8.53
N LEU A 170 11.33 13.65 -7.66
CA LEU A 170 11.95 14.81 -7.02
C LEU A 170 12.75 15.67 -8.01
N ASP A 171 13.43 15.05 -8.98
CA ASP A 171 14.14 15.73 -10.07
C ASP A 171 13.17 16.47 -11.02
N LEU A 172 11.90 16.05 -11.08
CA LEU A 172 10.83 16.69 -11.85
C LEU A 172 10.05 17.77 -11.08
N CYS A 173 10.30 17.94 -9.78
CA CYS A 173 9.72 19.00 -8.95
C CYS A 173 10.43 20.34 -9.16
N ALA A 174 9.96 21.43 -8.53
CA ALA A 174 10.68 22.71 -8.59
C ALA A 174 12.09 22.60 -7.97
N GLU A 175 13.05 23.35 -8.51
CA GLU A 175 14.46 23.35 -8.06
C GLU A 175 14.58 23.84 -6.61
N ASN A 176 14.02 25.03 -6.31
CA ASN A 176 14.04 25.65 -4.99
C ASN A 176 12.81 25.24 -4.15
N ARG A 177 12.50 23.95 -4.11
CA ARG A 177 11.45 23.37 -3.28
C ARG A 177 11.92 23.15 -1.84
N GLN A 178 10.96 23.00 -0.94
CA GLN A 178 11.14 22.39 0.38
C GLN A 178 10.90 20.88 0.31
N THR A 179 11.78 20.09 0.91
CA THR A 179 11.64 18.63 1.08
C THR A 179 11.48 18.28 2.56
N ILE A 180 10.35 17.65 2.92
CA ILE A 180 10.03 17.16 4.27
C ILE A 180 10.02 15.63 4.25
N LEU A 181 10.89 14.99 5.03
CA LEU A 181 11.02 13.53 5.09
C LEU A 181 10.59 12.99 6.45
N PHE A 182 9.75 11.95 6.44
CA PHE A 182 9.30 11.23 7.62
C PHE A 182 9.52 9.73 7.46
N SER A 183 10.20 9.12 8.43
CA SER A 183 10.58 7.70 8.41
C SER A 183 10.52 7.09 9.81
N ALA A 184 10.48 5.75 9.93
CA ALA A 184 10.72 5.07 11.21
C ALA A 184 12.19 4.67 11.37
N THR A 185 12.88 4.32 10.27
CA THR A 185 14.35 4.12 10.22
C THR A 185 15.07 5.17 9.36
N LEU A 186 16.32 5.46 9.72
CA LEU A 186 17.28 6.20 8.90
C LEU A 186 18.38 5.21 8.49
N ASP A 187 18.04 4.30 7.58
CA ASP A 187 18.94 3.37 6.91
C ASP A 187 19.65 4.02 5.72
N GLU A 188 20.58 3.30 5.09
CA GLU A 188 21.51 3.84 4.08
C GLU A 188 20.79 4.47 2.88
N ASP A 189 19.76 3.79 2.33
CA ASP A 189 18.90 4.30 1.26
C ASP A 189 18.25 5.65 1.62
N VAL A 190 17.71 5.76 2.84
CA VAL A 190 17.06 6.97 3.36
C VAL A 190 18.11 8.06 3.63
N SER A 191 19.31 7.70 4.07
CA SER A 191 20.41 8.64 4.34
C SER A 191 20.98 9.25 3.06
N GLU A 192 21.07 8.48 1.97
CA GLU A 192 21.42 9.00 0.65
C GLU A 192 20.32 9.93 0.12
N LEU A 193 19.05 9.57 0.29
CA LEU A 193 17.92 10.41 -0.09
C LEU A 193 17.94 11.77 0.66
N VAL A 194 18.17 11.77 1.97
CA VAL A 194 18.37 13.00 2.77
C VAL A 194 19.52 13.84 2.21
N LYS A 195 20.68 13.23 1.98
CA LYS A 195 21.91 13.90 1.53
C LYS A 195 21.77 14.53 0.13
N ASN A 196 21.07 13.87 -0.78
CA ASN A 196 20.98 14.29 -2.18
C ASN A 196 19.76 15.20 -2.46
N TYR A 197 18.70 15.12 -1.63
CA TYR A 197 17.41 15.79 -1.89
C TYR A 197 16.92 16.75 -0.79
N GLN A 198 17.70 16.98 0.27
CA GLN A 198 17.42 18.01 1.29
C GLN A 198 18.59 19.00 1.46
N ASN A 199 18.27 20.26 1.75
CA ASN A 199 19.22 21.34 1.99
C ASN A 199 19.24 21.74 3.48
N ASN A 200 20.33 21.39 4.19
CA ASN A 200 20.54 21.66 5.62
C ASN A 200 19.30 21.34 6.51
N PRO A 201 18.75 20.11 6.44
CA PRO A 201 17.48 19.77 7.08
C PRO A 201 17.56 19.75 8.61
N VAL A 202 16.48 20.17 9.26
CA VAL A 202 16.29 19.97 10.70
C VAL A 202 16.11 18.48 10.96
N THR A 203 17.07 17.89 11.66
CA THR A 203 17.01 16.46 12.04
C THR A 203 16.28 16.33 13.38
N ILE A 204 15.15 15.62 13.37
CA ILE A 204 14.25 15.47 14.52
C ILE A 204 14.09 13.98 14.83
N GLU A 205 14.45 13.57 16.04
CA GLU A 205 14.26 12.20 16.52
C GLU A 205 13.21 12.17 17.65
N VAL A 206 12.03 11.61 17.38
CA VAL A 206 10.96 11.49 18.40
C VAL A 206 10.73 10.02 18.78
N GLY A 207 10.76 9.77 20.08
CA GLY A 207 10.68 8.43 20.66
C GLY A 207 11.97 7.60 20.51
N PRO A 208 12.01 6.40 21.11
CA PRO A 208 13.20 5.56 21.15
C PRO A 208 13.73 5.20 19.74
N LYS A 209 15.03 4.93 19.65
CA LYS A 209 15.71 4.57 18.38
C LYS A 209 15.27 3.24 17.79
N GLU A 210 14.68 2.37 18.62
CA GLU A 210 14.00 1.16 18.17
C GLU A 210 12.52 1.16 18.59
N VAL A 211 11.67 0.45 17.84
CA VAL A 211 10.31 0.14 18.29
C VAL A 211 10.41 -0.71 19.55
N SER A 212 9.85 -0.24 20.68
CA SER A 212 9.89 -1.00 21.93
C SER A 212 9.22 -2.36 21.77
N ILE A 213 9.99 -3.37 22.09
CA ILE A 213 9.66 -4.80 22.12
C ILE A 213 9.23 -5.23 23.53
N GLU A 214 9.38 -4.33 24.50
CA GLU A 214 9.17 -4.60 25.93
C GLU A 214 7.67 -4.63 26.27
N ASN A 215 6.87 -3.76 25.63
CA ASN A 215 5.41 -3.70 25.72
C ASN A 215 4.71 -4.85 24.93
N MET A 216 5.44 -5.89 24.52
CA MET A 216 4.90 -6.98 23.70
C MET A 216 5.25 -8.37 24.27
N GLN A 217 4.24 -9.19 24.51
CA GLN A 217 4.44 -10.59 24.88
C GLN A 217 4.82 -11.41 23.64
N HIS A 218 6.12 -11.51 23.37
CA HIS A 218 6.66 -12.30 22.26
C HIS A 218 6.74 -13.80 22.61
N LEU A 219 5.93 -14.62 21.93
CA LEU A 219 5.81 -16.06 22.11
C LEU A 219 6.29 -16.81 20.84
N PHE A 220 7.08 -17.88 21.01
CA PHE A 220 7.59 -18.68 19.89
C PHE A 220 7.16 -20.15 20.04
N TRP A 221 6.05 -20.51 19.39
CA TRP A 221 5.38 -21.79 19.57
C TRP A 221 5.82 -22.83 18.54
N THR A 222 6.47 -23.89 19.01
CA THR A 222 6.90 -25.01 18.16
C THR A 222 5.74 -25.95 17.88
N MET A 223 5.37 -26.08 16.60
CA MET A 223 4.21 -26.89 16.18
C MET A 223 4.40 -27.57 14.80
N LYS A 224 3.62 -28.62 14.55
CA LYS A 224 3.48 -29.28 13.25
C LYS A 224 2.50 -28.51 12.34
N PRO A 225 2.61 -28.57 11.00
CA PRO A 225 1.75 -27.82 10.09
C PRO A 225 0.24 -27.98 10.32
N HIS A 226 -0.24 -29.21 10.55
CA HIS A 226 -1.66 -29.49 10.81
C HIS A 226 -2.21 -28.89 12.10
N GLN A 227 -1.35 -28.50 13.05
CA GLN A 227 -1.79 -27.88 14.30
C GLN A 227 -2.12 -26.38 14.11
N LYS A 228 -1.60 -25.75 13.05
CA LYS A 228 -1.71 -24.30 12.85
C LYS A 228 -3.17 -23.83 12.86
N LEU A 229 -4.06 -24.45 12.08
CA LEU A 229 -5.45 -24.00 11.91
C LEU A 229 -6.22 -23.99 13.25
N ARG A 230 -6.25 -25.13 13.95
CA ARG A 230 -6.90 -25.26 15.26
C ARG A 230 -6.33 -24.26 16.28
N VAL A 231 -5.00 -24.16 16.39
CA VAL A 231 -4.36 -23.23 17.33
C VAL A 231 -4.63 -21.77 16.96
N THR A 232 -4.76 -21.43 15.66
CA THR A 232 -5.18 -20.08 15.25
C THR A 232 -6.62 -19.81 15.66
N SER A 233 -7.53 -20.77 15.47
CA SER A 233 -8.94 -20.66 15.87
C SER A 233 -9.10 -20.39 17.37
N GLU A 234 -8.35 -21.12 18.19
CA GLU A 234 -8.30 -20.97 19.64
C GLU A 234 -7.76 -19.59 20.07
N ILE A 235 -6.73 -19.05 19.39
CA ILE A 235 -6.25 -17.68 19.63
C ILE A 235 -7.31 -16.63 19.24
N LEU A 236 -7.99 -16.80 18.10
CA LEU A 236 -8.97 -15.81 17.62
C LEU A 236 -10.16 -15.66 18.56
N THR A 237 -10.63 -16.77 19.13
CA THR A 237 -11.71 -16.77 20.14
C THR A 237 -11.31 -15.98 21.38
N LYS A 238 -10.04 -16.10 21.82
CA LYS A 238 -9.59 -15.56 23.11
C LYS A 238 -8.96 -14.17 23.05
N CYS A 239 -8.19 -13.86 22.01
CA CYS A 239 -7.53 -12.56 21.85
C CYS A 239 -8.30 -11.58 20.95
N GLY A 240 -9.34 -12.06 20.26
CA GLY A 240 -10.18 -11.24 19.40
C GLY A 240 -9.44 -10.66 18.20
N LYS A 241 -9.50 -9.33 18.04
CA LYS A 241 -9.06 -8.60 16.84
C LYS A 241 -7.57 -8.80 16.54
N THR A 242 -7.30 -9.67 15.57
CA THR A 242 -5.95 -10.25 15.33
C THR A 242 -5.45 -10.00 13.90
N MET A 243 -4.16 -9.73 13.73
CA MET A 243 -3.51 -9.73 12.40
C MET A 243 -2.67 -11.00 12.18
N ILE A 244 -2.87 -11.67 11.06
CA ILE A 244 -2.22 -12.96 10.75
C ILE A 244 -1.34 -12.80 9.51
N PHE A 245 -0.03 -13.00 9.66
CA PHE A 245 0.95 -12.83 8.58
C PHE A 245 1.36 -14.16 7.94
N CYS A 246 1.02 -14.34 6.66
CA CYS A 246 1.42 -15.47 5.82
C CYS A 246 2.45 -15.03 4.76
N LYS A 247 3.37 -15.91 4.36
CA LYS A 247 4.48 -15.52 3.46
C LYS A 247 4.03 -15.28 2.01
N THR A 248 2.95 -15.92 1.55
CA THR A 248 2.56 -15.89 0.13
C THR A 248 1.08 -15.57 -0.07
N ARG A 249 0.75 -15.05 -1.26
CA ARG A 249 -0.63 -14.78 -1.68
C ARG A 249 -1.52 -16.02 -1.51
N ARG A 250 -1.11 -17.15 -2.10
CA ARG A 250 -1.78 -18.45 -1.95
C ARG A 250 -1.89 -18.94 -0.51
N GLY A 251 -0.96 -18.55 0.37
CA GLY A 251 -1.01 -18.84 1.80
C GLY A 251 -2.10 -18.05 2.53
N VAL A 252 -2.29 -16.77 2.17
CA VAL A 252 -3.41 -15.93 2.63
C VAL A 252 -4.73 -16.48 2.10
N ASP A 253 -4.79 -16.79 0.80
CA ASP A 253 -5.99 -17.32 0.14
C ASP A 253 -6.45 -18.62 0.83
N ARG A 254 -5.57 -19.64 0.88
CA ARG A 254 -5.84 -20.93 1.53
C ARG A 254 -6.23 -20.81 3.00
N LEU A 255 -5.60 -19.91 3.77
CA LEU A 255 -5.96 -19.73 5.18
C LEU A 255 -7.30 -18.98 5.35
N GLY A 256 -7.70 -18.15 4.38
CA GLY A 256 -9.04 -17.59 4.31
C GLY A 256 -10.09 -18.68 4.08
N ASP A 257 -9.84 -19.57 3.11
CA ASP A 257 -10.71 -20.71 2.80
C ASP A 257 -10.79 -21.69 4.01
N GLU A 258 -9.65 -22.09 4.57
CA GLU A 258 -9.56 -22.98 5.75
C GLU A 258 -10.22 -22.41 7.02
N MET A 259 -10.35 -21.09 7.14
CA MET A 259 -11.08 -20.42 8.23
C MET A 259 -12.58 -20.31 7.94
N TYR A 260 -12.96 -20.08 6.68
CA TYR A 260 -14.36 -20.06 6.26
C TYR A 260 -15.03 -21.43 6.42
N ASP A 261 -14.33 -22.50 6.04
CA ASP A 261 -14.77 -23.89 6.25
C ASP A 261 -14.82 -24.28 7.75
N ALA A 262 -14.19 -23.50 8.62
CA ALA A 262 -14.24 -23.63 10.08
C ALA A 262 -15.23 -22.63 10.73
N GLU A 263 -16.09 -21.98 9.94
CA GLU A 263 -17.10 -20.97 10.35
C GLU A 263 -16.51 -19.68 10.98
N ILE A 264 -15.20 -19.45 10.88
CA ILE A 264 -14.50 -18.29 11.46
C ILE A 264 -14.41 -17.17 10.42
N ASN A 265 -15.13 -16.08 10.69
CA ASN A 265 -15.16 -14.91 9.83
C ASN A 265 -13.84 -14.12 9.84
N VAL A 266 -13.03 -14.32 8.80
CA VAL A 266 -11.78 -13.58 8.55
C VAL A 266 -11.87 -12.69 7.30
N ALA A 267 -10.96 -11.73 7.20
CA ALA A 267 -10.72 -10.91 6.01
C ALA A 267 -9.33 -11.21 5.43
N THR A 268 -9.21 -11.34 4.12
CA THR A 268 -7.94 -11.61 3.42
C THR A 268 -7.40 -10.35 2.74
N LEU A 269 -6.09 -10.10 2.82
CA LEU A 269 -5.44 -8.92 2.26
C LEU A 269 -4.05 -9.21 1.68
N HIS A 270 -3.98 -9.29 0.35
CA HIS A 270 -2.79 -9.66 -0.41
C HIS A 270 -2.70 -8.84 -1.70
N GLY A 271 -1.51 -8.77 -2.31
CA GLY A 271 -1.26 -7.99 -3.54
C GLY A 271 -1.91 -8.54 -4.83
N GLY A 272 -2.81 -9.53 -4.71
CA GLY A 272 -3.64 -10.02 -5.83
C GLY A 272 -5.01 -9.33 -5.92
N LEU A 273 -5.47 -8.69 -4.83
CA LEU A 273 -6.78 -8.04 -4.77
C LEU A 273 -6.83 -6.73 -5.58
N ASN A 274 -7.97 -6.48 -6.22
CA ASN A 274 -8.28 -5.14 -6.74
C ASN A 274 -8.66 -4.20 -5.58
N GLN A 275 -8.60 -2.89 -5.81
CA GLN A 275 -8.73 -1.91 -4.71
C GLN A 275 -10.02 -2.10 -3.91
N ARG A 276 -11.18 -2.24 -4.58
CA ARG A 276 -12.48 -2.45 -3.91
C ARG A 276 -12.54 -3.67 -2.99
N GLN A 277 -11.73 -4.70 -3.27
CA GLN A 277 -11.61 -5.88 -2.39
C GLN A 277 -10.73 -5.57 -1.17
N ARG A 278 -9.63 -4.81 -1.34
CA ARG A 278 -8.78 -4.32 -0.25
C ARG A 278 -9.57 -3.40 0.67
N ASP A 279 -10.27 -2.41 0.11
CA ASP A 279 -11.12 -1.46 0.83
C ASP A 279 -12.19 -2.19 1.65
N ARG A 280 -12.84 -3.21 1.08
CA ARG A 280 -13.86 -4.03 1.77
C ARG A 280 -13.25 -4.89 2.87
N ALA A 281 -12.13 -5.58 2.61
CA ALA A 281 -11.45 -6.42 3.60
C ALA A 281 -11.03 -5.60 4.84
N LEU A 282 -10.48 -4.41 4.61
CA LEU A 282 -10.09 -3.47 5.67
C LEU A 282 -11.32 -2.91 6.41
N ARG A 283 -12.39 -2.52 5.70
CA ARG A 283 -13.63 -2.06 6.34
C ARG A 283 -14.26 -3.15 7.22
N ARG A 284 -14.32 -4.41 6.76
CA ARG A 284 -14.83 -5.54 7.55
C ARG A 284 -14.02 -5.75 8.83
N PHE A 285 -12.68 -5.80 8.74
CA PHE A 285 -11.82 -5.99 9.92
C PHE A 285 -11.85 -4.80 10.89
N THR A 286 -11.77 -3.56 10.38
CA THR A 286 -11.78 -2.37 11.24
C THR A 286 -13.12 -2.17 11.96
N LYS A 287 -14.24 -2.58 11.35
CA LYS A 287 -15.61 -2.52 11.94
C LYS A 287 -16.00 -3.76 12.77
N GLY A 288 -15.11 -4.70 13.06
CA GLY A 288 -15.44 -5.91 13.84
C GLY A 288 -16.20 -7.01 13.07
N GLY A 289 -16.56 -6.79 11.80
CA GLY A 289 -17.18 -7.79 10.91
C GLY A 289 -16.22 -8.89 10.40
N ALA A 290 -15.02 -8.98 10.98
CA ALA A 290 -14.08 -10.09 10.84
C ALA A 290 -13.16 -10.13 12.07
N ALA A 291 -12.98 -11.30 12.69
CA ALA A 291 -12.12 -11.46 13.87
C ALA A 291 -10.62 -11.34 13.53
N ALA A 292 -10.24 -11.69 12.29
CA ALA A 292 -8.85 -11.63 11.84
C ALA A 292 -8.67 -10.96 10.47
N LEU A 293 -7.52 -10.32 10.28
CA LEU A 293 -7.00 -9.90 8.98
C LEU A 293 -5.80 -10.76 8.59
N VAL A 294 -6.01 -11.68 7.65
CA VAL A 294 -4.97 -12.56 7.08
C VAL A 294 -4.28 -11.84 5.94
N ALA A 295 -2.97 -11.60 6.03
CA ALA A 295 -2.24 -10.76 5.09
C ALA A 295 -0.82 -11.22 4.75
N THR A 296 -0.31 -10.74 3.61
CA THR A 296 1.13 -10.77 3.26
C THR A 296 1.80 -9.46 3.66
N ASP A 297 3.07 -9.48 4.07
CA ASP A 297 3.86 -8.29 4.48
C ASP A 297 3.66 -7.05 3.59
N VAL A 298 3.90 -7.19 2.29
CA VAL A 298 3.77 -6.10 1.28
C VAL A 298 2.36 -5.51 1.24
N ALA A 299 1.34 -6.32 1.53
CA ALA A 299 -0.06 -5.90 1.46
C ALA A 299 -0.57 -5.25 2.76
N ALA A 300 0.19 -5.37 3.86
CA ALA A 300 -0.11 -4.85 5.19
C ALA A 300 0.89 -3.77 5.70
N ARG A 301 1.95 -3.45 4.93
CA ARG A 301 2.65 -2.15 5.03
C ARG A 301 1.65 -1.01 4.80
N GLY A 302 1.87 0.17 5.40
CA GLY A 302 0.94 1.34 5.33
C GLY A 302 -0.37 1.22 6.14
N ILE A 303 -0.78 -0.01 6.42
CA ILE A 303 -1.67 -0.52 7.49
C ILE A 303 -1.81 0.24 8.83
N ASP A 304 -2.57 1.32 8.99
CA ASP A 304 -3.00 1.78 10.33
C ASP A 304 -4.35 1.20 10.75
N ILE A 305 -4.34 0.28 11.72
CA ILE A 305 -5.53 -0.29 12.35
C ILE A 305 -5.32 -0.21 13.86
N GLN A 306 -6.23 0.46 14.55
CA GLN A 306 -6.24 0.56 16.01
C GLN A 306 -6.93 -0.67 16.64
N GLY A 307 -6.53 -0.99 17.88
CA GLY A 307 -7.11 -2.10 18.66
C GLY A 307 -6.78 -3.50 18.11
N VAL A 308 -5.58 -3.71 17.56
CA VAL A 308 -5.10 -5.07 17.25
C VAL A 308 -4.45 -5.65 18.50
N ASN A 309 -5.09 -6.65 19.12
CA ASN A 309 -4.64 -7.22 20.40
C ASN A 309 -3.55 -8.28 20.20
N CYS A 310 -3.60 -9.01 19.07
CA CYS A 310 -2.67 -10.08 18.74
C CYS A 310 -2.12 -9.98 17.31
N VAL A 311 -0.85 -10.33 17.15
CA VAL A 311 -0.19 -10.55 15.86
C VAL A 311 0.31 -11.98 15.79
N ILE A 312 -0.17 -12.75 14.80
CA ILE A 312 0.29 -14.12 14.54
C ILE A 312 1.23 -14.11 13.33
N HIS A 313 2.51 -14.44 13.54
CA HIS A 313 3.42 -14.80 12.44
C HIS A 313 3.16 -16.26 12.05
N TYR A 314 2.11 -16.47 11.24
CA TYR A 314 1.69 -17.80 10.80
C TYR A 314 2.78 -18.47 9.97
N ASP A 315 3.46 -17.71 9.11
CA ASP A 315 4.74 -18.09 8.51
C ASP A 315 5.88 -17.16 8.98
N PRO A 316 7.15 -17.60 8.99
CA PRO A 316 8.27 -16.76 9.41
C PRO A 316 8.39 -15.44 8.62
N PRO A 317 8.73 -14.32 9.27
CA PRO A 317 9.24 -13.14 8.58
C PRO A 317 10.64 -13.42 8.02
N GLU A 318 11.09 -12.59 7.08
CA GLU A 318 12.34 -12.84 6.34
C GLU A 318 13.60 -12.35 7.09
N ASN A 319 13.45 -11.35 7.96
CA ASN A 319 14.51 -10.77 8.80
C ASN A 319 13.90 -10.01 10.00
N GLY A 320 14.75 -9.43 10.86
CA GLY A 320 14.38 -8.63 12.02
C GLY A 320 13.60 -7.35 11.69
N LYS A 321 13.91 -6.65 10.58
CA LYS A 321 13.15 -5.45 10.13
C LYS A 321 11.69 -5.83 9.86
N ALA A 322 11.46 -6.93 9.13
CA ALA A 322 10.14 -7.50 8.90
C ALA A 322 9.46 -7.97 10.20
N TYR A 323 10.18 -8.62 11.11
CA TYR A 323 9.63 -9.02 12.42
C TYR A 323 9.14 -7.81 13.23
N LYS A 324 9.94 -6.74 13.33
CA LYS A 324 9.56 -5.46 13.96
C LYS A 324 8.34 -4.82 13.25
N HIS A 325 8.33 -4.78 11.91
CA HIS A 325 7.23 -4.22 11.10
C HIS A 325 5.88 -4.95 11.20
N ARG A 326 5.91 -6.27 11.44
CA ARG A 326 4.72 -7.09 11.73
C ARG A 326 4.27 -6.92 13.19
N SER A 327 5.21 -7.01 14.14
CA SER A 327 4.92 -6.93 15.58
C SER A 327 4.29 -5.58 15.94
N GLY A 328 4.84 -4.48 15.42
CA GLY A 328 4.31 -3.11 15.59
C GLY A 328 2.96 -2.82 14.93
N ARG A 329 2.13 -3.83 14.65
CA ARG A 329 0.69 -3.69 14.40
C ARG A 329 -0.12 -3.76 15.70
N THR A 330 0.36 -4.46 16.73
CA THR A 330 -0.18 -4.42 18.10
C THR A 330 0.62 -3.43 18.98
N ALA A 331 0.26 -3.33 20.27
CA ALA A 331 0.87 -2.45 21.28
C ALA A 331 1.02 -0.97 20.86
N ARG A 332 0.00 -0.42 20.20
CA ARG A 332 -0.05 0.99 19.77
C ARG A 332 -0.64 1.86 20.88
N ALA A 333 -0.18 3.12 20.96
CA ALA A 333 -0.64 4.12 21.92
C ALA A 333 -0.55 3.69 23.41
N GLY A 334 0.43 2.85 23.77
CA GLY A 334 0.71 2.46 25.15
C GLY A 334 -0.05 1.23 25.68
N ALA A 335 -0.93 0.63 24.87
CA ALA A 335 -1.54 -0.67 25.20
C ALA A 335 -0.51 -1.82 25.13
N ASP A 336 -0.76 -2.89 25.88
CA ASP A 336 -0.06 -4.17 25.72
C ASP A 336 -0.46 -4.89 24.41
N GLY A 337 0.36 -5.86 23.98
CA GLY A 337 0.07 -6.67 22.80
C GLY A 337 0.75 -8.04 22.81
N VAL A 338 0.13 -9.04 22.18
CA VAL A 338 0.68 -10.40 22.09
C VAL A 338 1.18 -10.71 20.68
N VAL A 339 2.41 -11.21 20.54
CA VAL A 339 3.01 -11.56 19.25
C VAL A 339 3.39 -13.04 19.23
N ILE A 340 2.63 -13.85 18.49
CA ILE A 340 2.74 -15.31 18.46
C ILE A 340 3.41 -15.75 17.16
N SER A 341 4.63 -16.27 17.25
CA SER A 341 5.37 -16.82 16.11
C SER A 341 5.23 -18.33 16.02
N TYR A 342 4.76 -18.82 14.87
CA TYR A 342 4.63 -20.26 14.61
C TYR A 342 5.94 -20.84 14.07
N VAL A 343 6.55 -21.74 14.85
CA VAL A 343 7.89 -22.27 14.59
C VAL A 343 7.82 -23.75 14.22
N GLN A 344 8.34 -24.13 13.06
CA GLN A 344 8.65 -25.53 12.76
C GLN A 344 10.08 -25.85 13.23
N ARG A 345 10.38 -27.13 13.52
CA ARG A 345 11.74 -27.56 13.94
C ARG A 345 12.84 -27.11 12.95
N SER A 346 12.56 -27.14 11.66
CA SER A 346 13.43 -26.65 10.57
C SER A 346 13.68 -25.13 10.61
N GLN A 347 12.77 -24.35 11.18
CA GLN A 347 12.79 -22.89 11.20
C GLN A 347 13.46 -22.31 12.47
N GLN A 348 13.79 -23.13 13.47
CA GLN A 348 14.37 -22.67 14.73
C GLN A 348 15.69 -21.91 14.54
N ARG A 349 16.55 -22.29 13.58
CA ARG A 349 17.77 -21.54 13.24
C ARG A 349 17.45 -20.14 12.70
N THR A 350 16.47 -20.03 11.82
CA THR A 350 16.01 -18.75 11.25
C THR A 350 15.43 -17.86 12.34
N TYR A 351 14.57 -18.39 13.22
CA TYR A 351 14.01 -17.63 14.33
C TYR A 351 15.05 -17.25 15.38
N ASN A 352 16.10 -18.03 15.62
CA ASN A 352 17.22 -17.61 16.48
C ASN A 352 18.00 -16.42 15.88
N LYS A 353 18.21 -16.40 14.55
CA LYS A 353 18.82 -15.25 13.86
C LYS A 353 17.93 -14.00 14.01
N ILE A 354 16.64 -14.14 13.71
CA ILE A 354 15.65 -13.05 13.83
C ILE A 354 15.58 -12.53 15.27
N GLN A 355 15.54 -13.42 16.27
CA GLN A 355 15.54 -13.04 17.69
C GLN A 355 16.76 -12.17 18.05
N ASN A 356 17.96 -12.57 17.64
CA ASN A 356 19.18 -11.78 17.84
C ASN A 356 19.12 -10.43 17.10
N GLU A 357 18.63 -10.39 15.86
CA GLU A 357 18.44 -9.15 15.07
C GLU A 357 17.45 -8.15 15.67
N VAL A 358 16.61 -8.57 16.61
CA VAL A 358 15.63 -7.72 17.29
C VAL A 358 15.82 -7.65 18.81
N GLY A 359 16.94 -8.13 19.33
CA GLY A 359 17.26 -8.11 20.77
C GLY A 359 16.44 -9.06 21.66
N ILE A 360 15.53 -9.85 21.10
CA ILE A 360 14.66 -10.77 21.85
C ILE A 360 15.44 -12.05 22.22
N LYS A 361 15.23 -12.55 23.45
CA LYS A 361 15.67 -13.89 23.87
C LYS A 361 14.54 -14.63 24.59
N ARG A 362 13.79 -15.45 23.85
CA ARG A 362 12.70 -16.29 24.34
C ARG A 362 12.92 -17.75 23.94
N ARG A 363 12.48 -18.69 24.78
CA ARG A 363 12.59 -20.13 24.51
C ARG A 363 11.52 -20.57 23.52
N PHE A 364 11.85 -21.55 22.68
CA PHE A 364 10.85 -22.30 21.92
C PHE A 364 10.07 -23.22 22.86
N GLN A 365 8.74 -23.13 22.81
CA GLN A 365 7.83 -23.87 23.71
C GLN A 365 6.65 -24.46 22.91
N PRO A 366 5.90 -25.46 23.42
CA PRO A 366 4.65 -25.89 22.78
C PRO A 366 3.59 -24.78 22.81
N PRO A 367 2.51 -24.89 22.00
CA PRO A 367 1.38 -23.96 22.08
C PRO A 367 0.66 -24.07 23.43
N ASN A 368 0.26 -22.93 24.01
CA ASN A 368 -0.60 -22.87 25.18
C ASN A 368 -1.47 -21.60 25.08
N VAL A 369 -2.76 -21.77 24.80
CA VAL A 369 -3.74 -20.66 24.64
C VAL A 369 -4.33 -20.22 25.99
N GLU A 370 -4.30 -21.11 27.00
CA GLU A 370 -4.74 -20.82 28.37
C GLU A 370 -3.92 -19.66 28.98
N ASN A 371 -2.63 -19.59 28.68
CA ASN A 371 -1.71 -18.54 29.15
C ASN A 371 -1.79 -17.21 28.38
N LEU A 372 -2.68 -17.06 27.40
CA LEU A 372 -2.90 -15.78 26.71
C LEU A 372 -3.84 -14.88 27.51
N THR A 373 -3.63 -13.56 27.44
CA THR A 373 -4.61 -12.56 27.87
C THR A 373 -5.89 -12.70 27.05
N GLU A 374 -7.02 -12.70 27.73
CA GLU A 374 -8.35 -12.71 27.13
C GLU A 374 -8.81 -11.29 26.85
N TYR A 375 -9.32 -11.04 25.64
CA TYR A 375 -9.84 -9.75 25.21
C TYR A 375 -11.25 -9.98 24.64
N PRO A 376 -12.29 -9.32 25.18
CA PRO A 376 -13.66 -9.52 24.69
C PRO A 376 -13.79 -9.13 23.21
N MET A 377 -14.55 -9.93 22.46
CA MET A 377 -14.84 -9.69 21.05
C MET A 377 -16.16 -8.94 20.88
N ASP A 378 -16.07 -7.65 20.57
CA ASP A 378 -17.18 -6.87 20.03
C ASP A 378 -17.42 -7.30 18.56
N TYR A 379 -18.01 -8.49 18.38
CA TYR A 379 -18.34 -9.01 17.05
C TYR A 379 -19.64 -8.39 16.54
N VAL A 380 -19.57 -7.72 15.38
CA VAL A 380 -20.71 -6.98 14.81
C VAL A 380 -21.28 -7.74 13.60
N GLU A 381 -22.30 -8.57 13.85
CA GLU A 381 -22.99 -9.38 12.83
C GLU A 381 -23.69 -8.53 11.75
N GLU A 382 -24.29 -7.39 12.14
CA GLU A 382 -25.15 -6.56 11.27
C GLU A 382 -24.49 -6.10 9.96
N VAL A 383 -23.15 -6.05 9.90
CA VAL A 383 -22.39 -5.62 8.71
C VAL A 383 -22.57 -6.56 7.51
N PHE A 384 -23.05 -7.80 7.70
CA PHE A 384 -23.13 -8.81 6.64
C PHE A 384 -24.35 -8.68 5.71
N GLU A 385 -25.54 -8.34 6.22
CA GLU A 385 -26.78 -8.42 5.44
C GLU A 385 -26.85 -7.43 4.25
N GLU A 386 -26.29 -6.22 4.39
CA GLU A 386 -26.24 -5.27 3.27
C GLU A 386 -25.19 -5.64 2.23
N GLU A 387 -24.03 -6.12 2.66
CA GLU A 387 -22.87 -6.34 1.79
C GLU A 387 -22.90 -7.66 1.00
N LEU A 388 -23.68 -8.65 1.45
CA LEU A 388 -23.91 -9.92 0.77
C LEU A 388 -24.94 -9.83 -0.38
N LYS A 389 -25.79 -8.79 -0.41
CA LYS A 389 -26.79 -8.59 -1.47
C LYS A 389 -26.09 -8.45 -2.83
N PRO A 390 -26.24 -9.41 -3.78
CA PRO A 390 -25.56 -9.33 -5.06
C PRO A 390 -26.11 -8.13 -5.87
N PRO A 391 -25.27 -7.38 -6.59
CA PRO A 391 -25.73 -6.21 -7.34
C PRO A 391 -26.81 -6.62 -8.35
N PRO A 392 -27.95 -5.90 -8.43
CA PRO A 392 -29.16 -6.38 -9.11
C PRO A 392 -28.88 -6.75 -10.57
N THR A 393 -28.97 -8.05 -10.87
CA THR A 393 -28.38 -8.68 -12.07
C THR A 393 -29.19 -8.45 -13.36
N LYS A 394 -29.41 -7.18 -13.74
CA LYS A 394 -30.20 -6.70 -14.89
C LYS A 394 -29.88 -7.30 -16.28
N ASN A 395 -28.84 -8.14 -16.41
CA ASN A 395 -28.44 -8.79 -17.67
C ASN A 395 -28.55 -10.33 -17.72
N ARG A 396 -28.86 -11.06 -16.63
CA ARG A 396 -28.85 -12.54 -16.68
C ARG A 396 -29.96 -13.13 -17.58
N ARG A 397 -31.07 -12.43 -17.78
CA ARG A 397 -32.19 -12.83 -18.69
C ARG A 397 -31.89 -12.71 -20.20
N ARG A 398 -30.82 -12.03 -20.64
CA ARG A 398 -30.54 -11.83 -22.09
C ARG A 398 -29.70 -12.93 -22.77
N ARG A 399 -29.05 -13.83 -22.02
CA ARG A 399 -28.11 -14.83 -22.61
C ARG A 399 -28.73 -16.19 -22.94
N ILE A 400 -29.90 -16.53 -22.39
CA ILE A 400 -30.59 -17.82 -22.62
C ILE A 400 -31.41 -17.81 -23.93
N ARG A 401 -31.92 -16.65 -24.38
CA ARG A 401 -32.77 -16.52 -25.58
C ARG A 401 -31.97 -16.44 -26.91
N ARG A 402 -30.86 -17.18 -27.02
CA ARG A 402 -30.09 -17.38 -28.28
C ARG A 402 -29.70 -18.84 -28.56
N GLN A 403 -30.13 -19.80 -27.75
CA GLN A 403 -30.01 -21.25 -28.02
C GLN A 403 -31.38 -21.95 -28.08
N ARG A 404 -32.28 -21.41 -28.91
CA ARG A 404 -33.38 -22.16 -29.53
C ARG A 404 -33.46 -21.73 -30.99
N GLY A 405 -33.38 -22.69 -31.91
CA GLY A 405 -33.46 -22.42 -33.35
C GLY A 405 -34.85 -21.91 -33.77
N PRO A 406 -34.98 -21.31 -34.97
CA PRO A 406 -36.28 -20.93 -35.49
C PRO A 406 -37.15 -22.18 -35.69
N PRO A 407 -38.43 -22.18 -35.29
CA PRO A 407 -39.32 -23.31 -35.51
C PRO A 407 -39.60 -23.46 -37.02
N GLN A 408 -39.50 -24.67 -37.53
CA GLN A 408 -40.00 -24.98 -38.88
C GLN A 408 -41.50 -24.68 -38.94
N LYS A 409 -41.91 -23.83 -39.88
CA LYS A 409 -43.32 -23.72 -40.30
C LYS A 409 -43.44 -24.32 -41.69
N SER A 410 -44.08 -25.48 -41.77
CA SER A 410 -44.62 -26.02 -43.01
C SER A 410 -45.62 -25.03 -43.61
N ARG A 411 -45.40 -24.61 -44.86
CA ARG A 411 -46.45 -24.07 -45.73
C ARG A 411 -46.30 -24.64 -47.12
N SER A 412 -47.45 -25.02 -47.68
CA SER A 412 -47.60 -25.66 -48.98
C SER A 412 -47.50 -24.66 -50.14
N SER A 413 -47.30 -25.25 -51.31
CA SER A 413 -47.46 -24.70 -52.66
C SER A 413 -48.43 -23.51 -52.81
N SER A 414 -47.92 -22.44 -53.45
CA SER A 414 -48.65 -21.67 -54.45
C SER A 414 -47.65 -20.98 -55.39
N GLU A 415 -47.98 -20.89 -56.67
CA GLU A 415 -47.09 -20.35 -57.71
C GLU A 415 -47.12 -18.81 -57.75
N ARG A 416 -46.04 -18.17 -58.22
CA ARG A 416 -46.13 -17.29 -59.42
C ARG A 416 -44.78 -16.86 -60.02
N GLN A 417 -44.81 -16.86 -61.34
CA GLN A 417 -43.79 -16.58 -62.36
C GLN A 417 -42.90 -15.32 -62.24
N ARG A 418 -41.69 -15.42 -62.82
CA ARG A 418 -40.92 -14.37 -63.57
C ARG A 418 -40.36 -13.19 -62.72
N LYS A 419 -39.27 -12.48 -63.11
CA LYS A 419 -38.59 -12.31 -64.43
C LYS A 419 -37.08 -11.95 -64.27
N LYS A 420 -36.37 -11.96 -65.41
CA LYS A 420 -35.03 -11.39 -65.79
C LYS A 420 -34.67 -10.00 -65.17
N SER A 421 -33.45 -9.41 -65.17
CA SER A 421 -32.04 -9.71 -65.59
C SER A 421 -31.13 -8.55 -65.06
N HIS A 422 -29.79 -8.57 -64.93
CA HIS A 422 -28.65 -8.71 -65.90
C HIS A 422 -27.30 -8.89 -65.11
N ARG A 423 -26.20 -9.47 -65.64
CA ARG A 423 -25.08 -8.84 -66.42
C ARG A 423 -24.64 -7.44 -65.96
N SER A 424 -23.36 -7.02 -65.88
CA SER A 424 -22.00 -7.63 -65.97
C SER A 424 -20.95 -6.51 -65.60
N LYS A 425 -19.62 -6.45 -65.84
CA LYS A 425 -18.63 -7.20 -66.68
C LYS A 425 -17.16 -6.81 -66.30
N PHE A 426 -16.27 -7.77 -66.01
CA PHE A 426 -14.76 -7.67 -66.10
C PHE A 426 -14.06 -6.63 -65.18
N SER A 427 -12.72 -6.56 -64.99
CA SER A 427 -11.51 -7.41 -65.23
C SER A 427 -10.39 -6.89 -64.28
N LYS A 428 -9.44 -7.62 -63.69
CA LYS A 428 -8.59 -8.78 -64.09
C LYS A 428 -7.36 -8.45 -64.97
N LYS A 429 -6.23 -8.14 -64.31
CA LYS A 429 -4.82 -8.50 -64.64
C LYS A 429 -4.10 -8.63 -63.29
N ASN A 430 -3.51 -9.74 -62.83
CA ASN A 430 -2.49 -10.67 -63.38
C ASN A 430 -1.12 -9.98 -63.61
N ASN A 431 -0.08 -10.31 -62.82
CA ASN A 431 0.85 -11.48 -62.92
C ASN A 431 2.03 -11.15 -63.87
N THR A 432 3.30 -11.58 -63.73
CA THR A 432 4.02 -12.67 -63.02
C THR A 432 5.32 -12.13 -62.39
N ASP A 433 5.84 -12.61 -61.25
CA ASP A 433 6.44 -13.93 -60.94
C ASP A 433 7.78 -14.25 -61.65
N SER A 434 8.86 -14.36 -60.86
CA SER A 434 9.85 -15.45 -60.88
C SER A 434 10.93 -15.19 -59.81
N GLY A 435 11.40 -16.24 -59.12
CA GLY A 435 12.30 -16.10 -57.96
C GLY A 435 13.66 -16.80 -58.10
N LYS A 436 14.49 -16.75 -57.05
CA LYS A 436 15.64 -17.65 -56.85
C LYS A 436 16.02 -17.80 -55.37
N LYS A 437 16.48 -19.00 -55.00
CA LYS A 437 17.02 -19.35 -53.66
C LYS A 437 18.49 -18.91 -53.57
N PHE A 438 19.01 -18.61 -52.37
CA PHE A 438 20.33 -19.11 -51.96
C PHE A 438 20.47 -19.15 -50.42
N ASN A 439 21.45 -19.94 -49.94
CA ASN A 439 21.62 -20.36 -48.54
C ASN A 439 22.75 -19.57 -47.81
N PRO A 440 22.83 -19.59 -46.45
CA PRO A 440 23.73 -18.73 -45.69
C PRO A 440 25.17 -19.27 -45.59
N LYS A 441 26.12 -18.39 -45.24
CA LYS A 441 27.45 -18.75 -44.75
C LYS A 441 27.88 -17.83 -43.61
N ASN A 442 28.28 -18.41 -42.48
CA ASN A 442 28.88 -17.70 -41.36
C ASN A 442 30.32 -18.21 -41.13
N LYS A 443 31.29 -17.30 -41.19
CA LYS A 443 32.73 -17.45 -40.91
C LYS A 443 33.20 -16.07 -40.40
N SER A 444 34.19 -15.94 -39.51
CA SER A 444 35.28 -16.85 -39.16
C SER A 444 35.72 -16.77 -37.69
N LYS A 445 36.41 -17.80 -37.21
CA LYS A 445 37.22 -17.77 -35.96
C LYS A 445 38.50 -16.93 -36.15
N ARG A 446 38.97 -16.24 -35.10
CA ARG A 446 40.35 -16.44 -34.60
C ARG A 446 40.60 -15.86 -33.20
N ASN A 447 41.43 -16.57 -32.43
CA ASN A 447 41.92 -16.19 -31.10
C ASN A 447 43.04 -15.15 -31.19
N ARG A 448 43.32 -14.46 -30.06
CA ARG A 448 44.70 -14.43 -29.52
C ARG A 448 44.73 -14.29 -27.99
N ASN A 449 45.81 -14.82 -27.40
CA ASN A 449 46.08 -14.91 -25.95
C ASN A 449 47.09 -13.85 -25.50
N LYS A 450 47.28 -13.78 -24.16
CA LYS A 450 48.31 -13.09 -23.35
C LYS A 450 47.84 -11.76 -22.71
N SER A 451 48.23 -11.41 -21.47
CA SER A 451 49.15 -12.09 -20.53
C SER A 451 48.85 -11.81 -19.05
N LYS A 452 49.32 -12.70 -18.16
CA LYS A 452 49.35 -12.54 -16.69
C LYS A 452 50.42 -11.52 -16.23
N LYS A 453 50.30 -11.15 -14.94
CA LYS A 453 51.28 -10.51 -14.00
C LYS A 453 51.10 -9.00 -13.81
N SER A 454 51.35 -8.42 -12.62
CA SER A 454 51.45 -8.96 -11.24
C SER A 454 51.75 -7.82 -10.25
N LYS A 455 51.57 -8.07 -8.94
CA LYS A 455 51.96 -7.21 -7.79
C LYS A 455 51.01 -6.02 -7.52
N ARG A 456 51.00 -5.44 -6.32
CA ARG A 456 51.10 -5.94 -4.92
C ARG A 456 51.10 -4.67 -4.06
N ASN A 457 50.30 -4.63 -2.98
CA ASN A 457 50.32 -3.57 -1.97
C ASN A 457 49.93 -2.16 -2.51
N ASP A 458 49.57 -1.20 -1.67
CA ASP A 458 49.36 -1.25 -0.21
C ASP A 458 47.89 -1.43 0.19
#